data_AF-A0A3E3HYH3-F1
#
_entry.id   AF-A0A3E3HYH3-F1
#
_cell.length_a   1.000
_cell.length_b   1.000
_cell.length_c   1.000
_cell.angle_alpha   90.00
_cell.angle_beta   90.00
_cell.angle_gamma   90.00
#
_symmetry.space_group_name_H-M   'P 1'
#
loop_
_entity.id
_entity.type
_entity.pdbx_description
1 polymer ?
#
loop_
_entity_poly.entity_id
_entity_poly.type
_entity_poly.pdbx_seq_one_letter_code
_entity_poly.pdbx_strand_id
1 'polypeptide(L)'
;MGEKKSGIKGKKTKVELLKEHLLYAAGKYSDYSRYESSLASTEEEYDETLELYNMDIWLGNSEGTIRDKAAEMLRVTTELFYDLADNAARELYYVMREIVELDEDSQKKICGVVIPKDIFTEKEFREMLSEWYEYEYVQEDALQAYLEILKRWEWGE
;
A
#
# COMPACT_ATOMS: atom_id res chain seq x y z
N MET A 1 2.37 21.45 47.52
CA MET A 1 3.10 20.26 47.01
C MET A 1 2.15 19.50 46.11
N GLY A 2 2.22 19.74 44.80
CA GLY A 2 1.41 19.04 43.81
C GLY A 2 2.14 17.78 43.37
N GLU A 3 1.58 16.62 43.69
CA GLU A 3 2.02 15.35 43.14
C GLU A 3 1.70 15.33 41.64
N LYS A 4 2.73 15.54 40.81
CA LYS A 4 2.67 15.17 39.40
C LYS A 4 2.60 13.65 39.34
N LYS A 5 1.41 13.10 39.11
CA LYS A 5 1.22 11.73 38.65
C LYS A 5 1.91 11.59 37.29
N SER A 6 3.16 11.14 37.32
CA SER A 6 3.88 10.66 36.16
C SER A 6 3.11 9.46 35.60
N GLY A 7 2.39 9.67 34.50
CA GLY A 7 1.69 8.61 33.79
C GLY A 7 2.70 7.58 33.30
N ILE A 8 2.75 6.43 33.96
CA ILE A 8 3.43 5.24 33.44
C ILE A 8 2.59 4.81 32.23
N LYS A 9 3.03 5.16 31.01
CA LYS A 9 2.58 4.45 29.81
C LYS A 9 3.03 2.99 30.00
N GLY A 10 2.08 2.10 30.29
CA GLY A 10 2.35 0.68 30.38
C GLY A 10 3.02 0.18 29.10
N LYS A 11 3.94 -0.79 29.22
CA LYS A 11 4.60 -1.41 28.07
C LYS A 11 3.53 -2.08 27.21
N LYS A 12 3.39 -1.66 25.96
CA LYS A 12 2.44 -2.27 25.00
C LYS A 12 2.74 -3.76 24.84
N THR A 13 1.69 -4.56 24.78
CA THR A 13 1.77 -5.97 24.43
C THR A 13 2.21 -6.14 22.97
N LYS A 14 2.72 -7.33 22.61
CA LYS A 14 3.09 -7.63 21.23
C LYS A 14 1.90 -7.46 20.27
N VAL A 15 0.70 -7.86 20.71
CA VAL A 15 -0.54 -7.73 19.94
C VAL A 15 -0.88 -6.26 19.69
N GLU A 16 -0.80 -5.39 20.70
CA GLU A 16 -1.06 -3.96 20.54
C GLU A 16 -0.06 -3.29 19.59
N LEU A 17 1.23 -3.66 19.69
CA LEU A 17 2.26 -3.15 18.78
C LEU A 17 2.00 -3.56 17.33
N LEU A 18 1.66 -4.84 17.10
CA LEU A 18 1.39 -5.33 15.75
C LEU A 18 0.09 -4.74 15.16
N LYS A 19 -0.92 -4.42 15.97
CA LYS A 19 -2.10 -3.67 15.50
C LYS A 19 -1.72 -2.27 15.00
N GLU A 20 -0.86 -1.57 15.71
CA GLU A 20 -0.40 -0.25 15.30
C GLU A 20 0.50 -0.30 14.06
N HIS A 21 1.39 -1.28 13.98
CA HIS A 21 2.20 -1.49 12.79
C HIS A 21 1.33 -1.85 11.58
N LEU A 22 0.30 -2.66 11.78
CA LEU A 22 -0.62 -3.02 10.71
C LEU A 22 -1.44 -1.81 10.23
N LEU A 23 -1.97 -1.01 11.16
CA LEU A 23 -2.66 0.25 10.83
C LEU A 23 -1.77 1.17 10.00
N TYR A 24 -0.52 1.37 10.43
CA TYR A 24 0.42 2.24 9.73
C TYR A 24 0.79 1.69 8.35
N ALA A 25 1.12 0.41 8.25
CA ALA A 25 1.55 -0.21 7.00
C ALA A 25 0.41 -0.28 5.97
N ALA A 26 -0.81 -0.62 6.40
CA ALA A 26 -1.98 -0.64 5.53
C ALA A 26 -2.33 0.76 5.02
N GLY A 27 -2.33 1.77 5.89
CA GLY A 27 -2.55 3.17 5.50
C GLY A 27 -1.49 3.67 4.51
N LYS A 28 -0.21 3.43 4.79
CA LYS A 28 0.90 3.83 3.92
C LYS A 28 0.82 3.17 2.53
N TYR A 29 0.50 1.88 2.47
CA TYR A 29 0.28 1.17 1.21
C TYR A 29 -0.89 1.76 0.43
N SER A 30 -2.02 2.01 1.10
CA SER A 30 -3.21 2.60 0.48
C SER A 30 -2.90 3.98 -0.11
N ASP A 31 -2.27 4.87 0.66
CA ASP A 31 -1.91 6.22 0.19
C ASP A 31 -1.00 6.18 -1.04
N TYR A 32 0.09 5.39 -1.00
CA TYR A 32 1.04 5.34 -2.11
C TYR A 32 0.46 4.67 -3.35
N SER A 33 -0.34 3.61 -3.20
CA SER A 33 -1.00 2.96 -4.33
C SER A 33 -2.02 3.91 -4.97
N ARG A 34 -2.75 4.68 -4.17
CA ARG A 34 -3.66 5.71 -4.69
C ARG A 34 -2.94 6.76 -5.53
N TYR A 35 -1.81 7.27 -5.06
CA TYR A 35 -1.03 8.27 -5.79
C TYR A 35 -0.44 7.70 -7.06
N GLU A 36 0.13 6.51 -6.99
CA GLU A 36 0.64 5.76 -8.14
C GLU A 36 -0.45 5.60 -9.20
N SER A 37 -1.63 5.10 -8.83
CA SER A 37 -2.69 4.85 -9.79
C SER A 37 -3.24 6.13 -10.41
N SER A 38 -3.30 7.22 -9.63
CA SER A 38 -3.68 8.54 -10.15
C SER A 38 -2.65 9.08 -11.14
N LEU A 39 -1.36 8.89 -10.87
CA LEU A 39 -0.27 9.33 -11.74
C LEU A 39 -0.17 8.48 -13.00
N ALA A 40 -0.32 7.16 -12.89
CA ALA A 40 -0.35 6.24 -14.01
C ALA A 40 -1.50 6.59 -14.97
N SER A 41 -2.70 6.79 -14.44
CA SER A 41 -3.85 7.23 -15.27
C SER A 41 -3.59 8.58 -15.94
N THR A 42 -2.98 9.54 -15.23
CA THR A 42 -2.64 10.86 -15.82
C THR A 42 -1.55 10.74 -16.88
N GLU A 43 -0.58 9.85 -16.70
CA GLU A 43 0.51 9.60 -17.63
C GLU A 43 0.00 8.99 -18.93
N GLU A 44 -0.88 7.99 -18.85
CA GLU A 44 -1.56 7.37 -19.99
C GLU A 44 -2.40 8.40 -20.76
N GLU A 45 -3.24 9.18 -20.07
CA GLU A 45 -4.05 10.24 -20.71
C GLU A 45 -3.18 11.30 -21.42
N TYR A 46 -2.02 11.61 -20.85
CA TYR A 46 -1.09 12.55 -21.46
C TYR A 46 -0.38 11.96 -22.68
N ASP A 47 0.00 10.69 -22.65
CA ASP A 47 0.57 9.98 -23.81
C ASP A 47 -0.41 9.95 -24.98
N GLU A 48 -1.68 9.59 -24.74
CA GLU A 48 -2.75 9.65 -25.75
C GLU A 48 -2.95 11.07 -26.31
N THR A 49 -2.84 12.10 -25.44
CA THR A 49 -2.91 13.50 -25.88
C THR A 49 -1.75 13.88 -26.80
N LEU A 50 -0.56 13.35 -26.54
CA LEU A 50 0.61 13.56 -27.40
C LEU A 50 0.44 12.83 -28.73
N GLU A 51 -0.08 11.60 -28.74
CA GLU A 51 -0.44 10.89 -29.97
C GLU A 51 -1.42 11.71 -30.82
N LEU A 52 -2.48 12.27 -30.22
CA LEU A 52 -3.50 12.99 -30.98
C LEU A 52 -3.03 14.35 -31.54
N TYR A 53 -2.27 15.12 -30.76
CA TYR A 53 -2.01 16.53 -31.07
C TYR A 53 -0.54 16.87 -31.30
N ASN A 54 0.39 15.99 -30.92
CA ASN A 54 1.83 16.25 -30.96
C ASN A 54 2.59 14.99 -31.39
N MET A 55 2.19 14.38 -32.52
CA MET A 55 2.79 13.14 -33.03
C MET A 55 4.32 13.14 -33.09
N ASP A 56 4.96 14.27 -33.41
CA ASP A 56 6.42 14.34 -33.44
C ASP A 56 7.04 14.10 -32.05
N ILE A 57 6.37 14.52 -30.98
CA ILE A 57 6.78 14.25 -29.59
C ILE A 57 6.56 12.77 -29.28
N TRP A 58 5.38 12.25 -29.58
CA TRP A 58 5.02 10.86 -29.31
C TRP A 58 5.94 9.86 -30.05
N LEU A 59 6.35 10.20 -31.28
CA LEU A 59 7.32 9.44 -32.06
C LEU A 59 8.78 9.66 -31.63
N GLY A 60 9.05 10.52 -30.64
CA GLY A 60 10.40 10.82 -30.13
C GLY A 60 11.27 11.66 -31.08
N ASN A 61 10.67 12.42 -31.98
CA ASN A 61 11.34 13.25 -32.99
C ASN A 61 11.40 14.74 -32.63
N SER A 62 11.01 15.12 -31.41
CA SER A 62 10.95 16.51 -30.95
C SER A 62 12.28 17.02 -30.37
N GLU A 63 12.53 18.32 -30.49
CA GLU A 63 13.73 18.97 -29.94
C GLU A 63 13.51 19.56 -28.54
N GLY A 64 12.94 18.79 -27.60
CA GLY A 64 12.93 19.16 -26.17
C GLY A 64 12.03 20.35 -25.80
N THR A 65 10.83 20.38 -26.35
CA THR A 65 9.76 21.34 -26.03
C THR A 65 9.28 21.20 -24.57
N ILE A 66 8.45 22.14 -24.12
CA ILE A 66 7.83 22.07 -22.79
C ILE A 66 6.95 20.82 -22.61
N ARG A 67 6.37 20.30 -23.70
CA ARG A 67 5.52 19.11 -23.68
C ARG A 67 6.34 17.84 -23.50
N ASP A 68 7.51 17.77 -24.13
CA ASP A 68 8.48 16.68 -23.92
C ASP A 68 8.90 16.58 -22.46
N LYS A 69 9.21 17.74 -21.87
CA LYS A 69 9.58 17.83 -20.45
C LYS A 69 8.43 17.44 -19.54
N ALA A 70 7.20 17.81 -19.88
CA ALA A 70 6.02 17.41 -19.11
C ALA A 70 5.83 15.88 -19.13
N ALA A 71 5.98 15.23 -20.31
CA ALA A 71 5.92 13.78 -20.45
C ALA A 71 7.00 13.08 -19.62
N GLU A 72 8.25 13.55 -19.74
CA GLU A 72 9.38 13.00 -19.01
C GLU A 72 9.18 13.14 -17.49
N MET A 73 8.81 14.33 -17.01
CA MET A 73 8.61 14.56 -15.57
C MET A 73 7.45 13.74 -15.02
N LEU A 74 6.37 13.59 -15.79
CA LEU A 74 5.22 12.79 -15.39
C LEU A 74 5.60 11.31 -15.28
N ARG A 75 6.25 10.75 -16.31
CA ARG A 75 6.74 9.36 -16.29
C ARG A 75 7.68 9.09 -15.13
N VAL A 76 8.69 9.94 -14.93
CA VAL A 76 9.64 9.79 -13.81
C VAL A 76 8.93 9.88 -12.46
N THR A 77 7.93 10.75 -12.33
CA THR A 77 7.16 10.86 -11.08
C THR A 77 6.31 9.61 -10.86
N THR A 78 5.65 9.09 -11.89
CA THR A 78 4.90 7.82 -11.83
C THR A 78 5.80 6.66 -11.39
N GLU A 79 6.98 6.51 -11.98
CA GLU A 79 7.97 5.48 -11.62
C GLU A 79 8.39 5.57 -10.14
N LEU A 80 8.61 6.78 -9.62
CA LEU A 80 8.93 6.98 -8.21
C LEU A 80 7.79 6.55 -7.27
N PHE A 81 6.54 6.83 -7.64
CA PHE A 81 5.39 6.44 -6.83
C PHE A 81 5.09 4.94 -6.91
N TYR A 82 5.37 4.31 -8.05
CA TYR A 82 5.39 2.85 -8.17
C TYR A 82 6.38 2.22 -7.17
N ASP A 83 7.61 2.72 -7.12
CA ASP A 83 8.61 2.23 -6.16
C ASP A 83 8.19 2.46 -4.70
N LEU A 84 7.53 3.59 -4.40
CA LEU A 84 7.00 3.86 -3.06
C LEU A 84 5.88 2.88 -2.68
N ALA A 85 4.96 2.60 -3.59
CA ALA A 85 3.88 1.64 -3.40
C ALA A 85 4.42 0.21 -3.20
N ASP A 86 5.39 -0.23 -4.02
CA ASP A 86 6.01 -1.56 -3.86
C ASP A 86 6.76 -1.68 -2.53
N ASN A 87 7.47 -0.65 -2.11
CA ASN A 87 8.14 -0.65 -0.80
C ASN A 87 7.14 -0.69 0.36
N ALA A 88 6.02 0.03 0.26
CA ALA A 88 4.96 -0.04 1.27
C ALA A 88 4.29 -1.42 1.31
N ALA A 89 4.10 -2.06 0.15
CA ALA A 89 3.60 -3.44 0.07
C ALA A 89 4.55 -4.41 0.79
N ARG A 90 5.87 -4.26 0.61
CA ARG A 90 6.89 -5.07 1.33
C ARG A 90 6.85 -4.83 2.84
N GLU A 91 6.70 -3.58 3.28
CA GLU A 91 6.55 -3.26 4.71
C GLU A 91 5.31 -3.95 5.29
N LEU A 92 4.16 -3.86 4.61
CA LEU A 92 2.93 -4.53 5.00
C LEU A 92 3.10 -6.05 5.05
N TYR A 93 3.78 -6.65 4.06
CA TYR A 93 4.11 -8.07 4.05
C TYR A 93 4.90 -8.50 5.29
N TYR A 94 5.93 -7.74 5.68
CA TYR A 94 6.73 -8.08 6.85
C TYR A 94 5.95 -7.96 8.17
N VAL A 95 5.06 -6.96 8.29
CA VAL A 95 4.16 -6.87 9.45
C VAL A 95 3.24 -8.09 9.51
N MET A 96 2.67 -8.49 8.39
CA MET A 96 1.83 -9.69 8.32
C MET A 96 2.59 -10.97 8.62
N ARG A 97 3.83 -11.10 8.14
CA ARG A 97 4.73 -12.21 8.50
C ARG A 97 4.88 -12.34 10.01
N GLU A 98 5.03 -11.24 10.74
CA GLU A 98 5.11 -11.28 12.20
C GLU A 98 3.78 -11.68 12.86
N ILE A 99 2.65 -11.28 12.29
CA ILE A 99 1.31 -11.63 12.78
C ILE A 99 1.02 -13.11 12.58
N VAL A 100 1.37 -13.67 11.43
CA VAL A 100 1.18 -15.09 11.06
C VAL A 100 1.95 -16.05 11.97
N GLU A 101 3.03 -15.58 12.61
CA GLU A 101 3.80 -16.35 13.61
C GLU A 101 3.15 -16.37 15.01
N LEU A 102 2.04 -15.65 15.21
CA LEU A 102 1.31 -15.66 16.49
C LEU A 102 0.37 -16.86 16.61
N ASP A 103 -0.08 -17.13 17.83
CA ASP A 103 -1.17 -18.07 18.09
C ASP A 103 -2.49 -17.62 17.43
N GLU A 104 -3.39 -18.58 17.19
CA GLU A 104 -4.66 -18.32 16.50
C GLU A 104 -5.51 -17.23 17.18
N ASP A 105 -5.54 -17.18 18.51
CA ASP A 105 -6.35 -16.20 19.23
C ASP A 105 -5.80 -14.78 19.02
N SER A 106 -4.48 -14.64 18.99
CA SER A 106 -3.81 -13.39 18.66
C SER A 106 -4.04 -12.97 17.21
N GLN A 107 -3.97 -13.91 16.26
CA GLN A 107 -4.28 -13.62 14.85
C GLN A 107 -5.73 -13.16 14.68
N LYS A 108 -6.70 -13.89 15.24
CA LYS A 108 -8.13 -13.51 15.21
C LYS A 108 -8.36 -12.13 15.84
N LYS A 109 -7.62 -11.76 16.90
CA LYS A 109 -7.71 -10.43 17.52
C LYS A 109 -7.19 -9.29 16.64
N ILE A 110 -6.23 -9.56 15.75
CA ILE A 110 -5.61 -8.55 14.87
C ILE A 110 -6.32 -8.52 13.51
N CYS A 111 -6.41 -9.66 12.85
CA CYS A 111 -6.88 -9.80 11.47
C CYS A 111 -8.36 -10.20 11.36
N GLY A 112 -8.95 -10.75 12.43
CA GLY A 112 -10.29 -11.34 12.37
C GLY A 112 -10.36 -12.73 11.73
N VAL A 113 -9.23 -13.24 11.23
CA VAL A 113 -9.09 -14.57 10.59
C VAL A 113 -7.75 -15.20 11.01
N VAL A 114 -7.62 -16.51 10.84
CA VAL A 114 -6.35 -17.24 10.98
C VAL A 114 -5.75 -17.41 9.60
N ILE A 115 -4.48 -17.09 9.45
CA ILE A 115 -3.76 -17.16 8.19
C ILE A 115 -2.73 -18.30 8.31
N PRO A 116 -2.85 -19.38 7.51
CA PRO A 116 -1.92 -20.51 7.54
C PRO A 116 -0.51 -20.07 7.11
N LYS A 117 0.47 -20.33 7.98
CA LYS A 117 1.86 -19.90 7.80
C LYS A 117 2.54 -20.51 6.58
N ASP A 118 2.18 -21.75 6.27
CA ASP A 118 2.69 -22.51 5.13
C ASP A 118 2.18 -21.97 3.78
N ILE A 119 1.02 -21.30 3.80
CA ILE A 119 0.39 -20.71 2.61
C ILE A 119 0.78 -19.23 2.45
N PHE A 120 1.08 -18.54 3.56
CA PHE A 120 1.46 -17.12 3.56
C PHE A 120 2.86 -16.85 2.99
N THR A 121 2.97 -16.90 1.66
CA THR A 121 4.15 -16.52 0.87
C THR A 121 4.06 -15.06 0.40
N GLU A 122 5.18 -14.45 -0.01
CA GLU A 122 5.14 -13.09 -0.59
C GLU A 122 4.32 -13.06 -1.89
N LYS A 123 4.41 -14.11 -2.69
CA LYS A 123 3.62 -14.25 -3.92
C LYS A 123 2.13 -14.24 -3.60
N GLU A 124 1.70 -15.10 -2.67
CA GLU A 124 0.30 -15.19 -2.23
C GLU A 124 -0.20 -13.85 -1.68
N PHE A 125 0.62 -13.21 -0.84
CA PHE A 125 0.31 -11.89 -0.30
C PHE A 125 0.11 -10.85 -1.39
N ARG A 126 0.94 -10.84 -2.44
CA ARG A 126 0.82 -9.89 -3.56
C ARG A 126 -0.40 -10.18 -4.44
N GLU A 127 -0.74 -11.45 -4.65
CA GLU A 127 -1.96 -11.84 -5.37
C GLU A 127 -3.20 -11.36 -4.60
N MET A 128 -3.27 -11.62 -3.30
CA MET A 128 -4.34 -11.10 -2.45
C MET A 128 -4.39 -9.56 -2.46
N LEU A 129 -3.25 -8.89 -2.38
CA LEU A 129 -3.19 -7.43 -2.34
C LEU A 129 -3.69 -6.79 -3.65
N SER A 130 -3.63 -7.51 -4.77
CA SER A 130 -4.17 -7.05 -6.06
C SER A 130 -5.70 -6.93 -6.09
N GLU A 131 -6.41 -7.56 -5.16
CA GLU A 131 -7.85 -7.39 -4.95
C GLU A 131 -8.18 -6.05 -4.26
N TRP A 132 -7.16 -5.31 -3.78
CA TRP A 132 -7.35 -3.99 -3.21
C TRP A 132 -7.32 -2.93 -4.32
N TYR A 133 -8.49 -2.55 -4.83
CA TYR A 133 -8.63 -1.55 -5.90
C TYR A 133 -9.20 -0.20 -5.42
N GLU A 134 -9.91 -0.15 -4.29
CA GLU A 134 -10.39 1.09 -3.66
C GLU A 134 -9.45 1.53 -2.54
N TYR A 135 -8.52 2.44 -2.87
CA TYR A 135 -7.53 2.96 -1.92
C TYR A 135 -8.08 4.14 -1.10
N GLU A 136 -8.36 3.88 0.17
CA GLU A 136 -8.84 4.87 1.14
C GLU A 136 -7.71 5.78 1.65
N TYR A 137 -8.01 7.06 1.84
CA TYR A 137 -7.04 8.07 2.33
C TYR A 137 -6.95 8.11 3.87
N VAL A 138 -7.93 7.54 4.57
CA VAL A 138 -7.96 7.50 6.03
C VAL A 138 -7.38 6.17 6.49
N GLN A 139 -6.41 6.20 7.41
CA GLN A 139 -5.67 5.00 7.83
C GLN A 139 -6.58 3.91 8.40
N GLU A 140 -7.59 4.30 9.18
CA GLU A 140 -8.57 3.38 9.75
C GLU A 140 -9.43 2.72 8.67
N ASP A 141 -9.86 3.48 7.67
CA ASP A 141 -10.67 2.97 6.57
C ASP A 141 -9.83 2.05 5.66
N ALA A 142 -8.57 2.43 5.40
CA ALA A 142 -7.61 1.59 4.68
C ALA A 142 -7.35 0.27 5.40
N LEU A 143 -7.13 0.30 6.72
CA LEU A 143 -7.00 -0.91 7.51
C LEU A 143 -8.28 -1.76 7.43
N GLN A 144 -9.45 -1.15 7.55
CA GLN A 144 -10.71 -1.88 7.49
C GLN A 144 -10.90 -2.56 6.13
N ALA A 145 -10.62 -1.86 5.02
CA ALA A 145 -10.66 -2.43 3.67
C ALA A 145 -9.70 -3.61 3.54
N TYR A 146 -8.46 -3.44 4.00
CA TYR A 146 -7.45 -4.50 4.01
C TYR A 146 -7.90 -5.73 4.81
N LEU A 147 -8.45 -5.54 6.01
CA LEU A 147 -8.95 -6.62 6.85
C LEU A 147 -10.12 -7.37 6.21
N GLU A 148 -10.97 -6.70 5.42
CA GLU A 148 -12.03 -7.37 4.66
C GLU A 148 -11.47 -8.23 3.53
N ILE A 149 -10.41 -7.78 2.86
CA ILE A 149 -9.69 -8.60 1.87
C ILE A 149 -9.10 -9.84 2.52
N LEU A 150 -8.40 -9.70 3.65
CA LEU A 150 -7.85 -10.83 4.40
C LEU A 150 -8.91 -11.90 4.73
N LYS A 151 -10.12 -11.49 5.09
CA LYS A 151 -11.22 -12.42 5.47
C LYS A 151 -11.85 -13.11 4.29
N ARG A 152 -11.87 -12.46 3.12
CA ARG A 152 -12.46 -12.99 1.89
C ARG A 152 -11.50 -13.86 1.11
N TRP A 153 -10.20 -13.65 1.31
CA TRP A 153 -9.16 -14.43 0.64
C TRP A 153 -9.24 -15.90 1.04
N GLU A 154 -9.26 -16.77 0.05
CA GLU A 154 -9.30 -18.22 0.24
C GLU A 154 -7.90 -18.72 0.59
N TRP A 155 -7.56 -18.68 1.88
CA TRP A 155 -6.25 -19.10 2.41
C TRP A 155 -5.93 -20.61 2.29
N GLY A 156 -6.52 -21.32 1.33
CA GLY A 156 -6.45 -22.78 1.18
C GLY A 156 -7.26 -23.52 2.25
N GLU A 157 -8.08 -24.50 1.82
CA GLU A 157 -8.70 -25.49 2.71
C GLU A 157 -7.70 -26.58 3.16
#